data_AF-A0A9E5NUF4-F1
#
_entry.id   AF-A0A9E5NUF4-F1
#
_cell.length_a   1.000
_cell.length_b   1.000
_cell.length_c   1.000
_cell.angle_alpha   90.00
_cell.angle_beta   90.00
_cell.angle_gamma   90.00
#
_symmetry.space_group_name_H-M   'P 1'
#
loop_
_entity.id
_entity.type
_entity.pdbx_description
1 polymer ?
#
loop_
_entity_poly.entity_id
_entity_poly.type
_entity_poly.pdbx_seq_one_letter_code
_entity_poly.pdbx_strand_id
1 'polypeptide(L)'
;VWDAQKAVLEVERFDEAVVLSAQTALRNAIGKDDLAVLLSERDRLGHEIQKVLDEKTSGWGITTQAVEIRDIIIPKGLEDAMSRQAQAERERQSRIILGTAETEIAEKFARASEHYRDNPVALHLRAMNMVFEGLRQKGSMIIVPSTAVETMGLGALGGLTAFGRAGAGQDSEPAGGEGASASPAS
;
A
#
# COMPACT_ATOMS: atom_id res chain seq x y z
N VAL A 1 -39.99 -26.51 3.28
CA VAL A 1 -41.06 -27.05 2.40
C VAL A 1 -42.37 -26.53 2.96
N TRP A 2 -43.10 -25.72 2.20
CA TRP A 2 -44.37 -25.14 2.67
C TRP A 2 -45.59 -25.92 2.15
N ASP A 3 -45.44 -26.62 1.01
CA ASP A 3 -46.46 -27.53 0.47
C ASP A 3 -45.81 -28.87 0.06
N ALA A 4 -46.05 -29.91 0.87
CA ALA A 4 -45.49 -31.24 0.63
C ALA A 4 -46.22 -31.99 -0.50
N GLN A 5 -47.47 -31.66 -0.82
CA GLN A 5 -48.23 -32.34 -1.87
C GLN A 5 -47.77 -31.90 -3.26
N LYS A 6 -47.52 -30.59 -3.46
CA LYS A 6 -46.96 -30.06 -4.71
C LYS A 6 -45.55 -30.57 -5.00
N ALA A 7 -44.70 -30.61 -3.98
CA ALA A 7 -43.31 -31.05 -4.11
C ALA A 7 -43.17 -32.52 -4.56
N VAL A 8 -44.12 -33.38 -4.20
CA VAL A 8 -44.14 -34.82 -4.56
C VAL A 8 -44.80 -35.06 -5.92
N LEU A 9 -45.75 -34.21 -6.35
CA LEU A 9 -46.51 -34.40 -7.58
C LEU A 9 -45.78 -33.89 -8.85
N GLU A 10 -44.90 -32.91 -8.74
CA GLU A 10 -44.20 -32.28 -9.89
C GLU A 10 -42.78 -32.82 -10.12
N VAL A 11 -42.10 -33.33 -9.09
CA VAL A 11 -40.70 -33.78 -9.18
C VAL A 11 -40.48 -35.02 -8.32
N GLU A 12 -40.03 -36.11 -8.94
CA GLU A 12 -39.76 -37.40 -8.27
C GLU A 12 -38.66 -37.28 -7.19
N ARG A 13 -37.75 -36.29 -7.34
CA ARG A 13 -36.61 -35.97 -6.45
C ARG A 13 -36.34 -34.46 -6.38
N PHE A 14 -37.12 -33.74 -5.56
CA PHE A 14 -37.03 -32.28 -5.42
C PHE A 14 -35.66 -31.78 -4.91
N ASP A 15 -34.98 -32.58 -4.11
CA ASP A 15 -33.63 -32.33 -3.60
C ASP A 15 -32.60 -32.19 -4.74
N GLU A 16 -32.61 -33.11 -5.70
CA GLU A 16 -31.71 -33.07 -6.84
C GLU A 16 -32.02 -31.91 -7.80
N ALA A 17 -33.30 -31.63 -8.03
CA ALA A 17 -33.73 -30.53 -8.89
C ALA A 17 -33.31 -29.16 -8.34
N VAL A 18 -33.36 -28.99 -7.01
CA VAL A 18 -32.87 -27.78 -6.33
C VAL A 18 -31.36 -27.65 -6.48
N VAL A 19 -30.59 -28.73 -6.29
CA VAL A 19 -29.13 -28.71 -6.46
C VAL A 19 -28.74 -28.34 -7.89
N LEU A 20 -29.37 -28.94 -8.90
CA LEU A 20 -29.09 -28.64 -10.30
C LEU A 20 -29.45 -27.20 -10.67
N SER A 21 -30.56 -26.69 -10.13
CA SER A 21 -30.97 -25.29 -10.32
C SER A 21 -29.99 -24.32 -9.67
N ALA A 22 -29.54 -24.62 -8.46
CA ALA A 22 -28.53 -23.84 -7.77
C ALA A 22 -27.18 -23.83 -8.52
N GLN A 23 -26.74 -24.98 -9.05
CA GLN A 23 -25.53 -25.06 -9.87
C GLN A 23 -25.64 -24.24 -11.16
N THR A 24 -26.81 -24.27 -11.82
CA THR A 24 -27.04 -23.48 -13.02
C THR A 24 -27.06 -21.98 -12.70
N ALA A 25 -27.69 -21.58 -11.61
CA ALA A 25 -27.71 -20.20 -11.14
C ALA A 25 -26.30 -19.71 -10.79
N LEU A 26 -25.52 -20.50 -10.05
CA LEU A 26 -24.14 -20.22 -9.70
C LEU A 26 -23.25 -20.07 -10.95
N ARG A 27 -23.35 -21.01 -11.90
CA ARG A 27 -22.57 -20.96 -13.15
C ARG A 27 -22.89 -19.70 -13.96
N ASN A 28 -24.17 -19.33 -14.05
CA ASN A 28 -24.58 -18.12 -14.75
C ASN A 28 -24.09 -16.86 -14.05
N ALA A 29 -24.13 -16.83 -12.71
CA ALA A 29 -23.66 -15.70 -11.93
C ALA A 29 -22.13 -15.49 -12.08
N ILE A 30 -21.34 -16.57 -11.99
CA ILE A 30 -19.88 -16.52 -12.19
C ILE A 30 -19.50 -16.10 -13.61
N GLY A 31 -20.33 -16.41 -14.61
CA GLY A 31 -20.06 -16.05 -16.01
C GLY A 31 -20.37 -14.60 -16.38
N LYS A 32 -21.12 -13.85 -15.55
CA LYS A 32 -21.51 -12.46 -15.83
C LYS A 32 -20.48 -11.45 -15.33
N ASP A 33 -19.89 -11.70 -14.17
CA ASP A 33 -18.98 -10.78 -13.49
C ASP A 33 -17.52 -11.24 -13.60
N ASP A 34 -16.60 -10.27 -13.47
CA ASP A 34 -15.18 -10.59 -13.38
C ASP A 34 -14.87 -11.29 -12.05
N LEU A 35 -13.93 -12.26 -12.08
CA LEU A 35 -13.52 -13.02 -10.91
C LEU A 35 -13.07 -12.10 -9.75
N ALA A 36 -12.43 -10.97 -10.04
CA ALA A 36 -12.05 -10.02 -9.00
C ALA A 36 -13.25 -9.45 -8.23
N VAL A 37 -14.35 -9.15 -8.94
CA VAL A 37 -15.61 -8.65 -8.35
C VAL A 37 -16.29 -9.74 -7.54
N LEU A 38 -16.31 -10.97 -8.04
CA LEU A 38 -16.87 -12.12 -7.33
C LEU A 38 -16.16 -12.37 -5.99
N LEU A 39 -14.85 -12.12 -5.93
CA LEU A 39 -14.07 -12.28 -4.71
C LEU A 39 -14.31 -11.16 -3.70
N SER A 40 -14.57 -9.92 -4.15
CA SER A 40 -14.83 -8.77 -3.27
C SER A 40 -16.29 -8.63 -2.83
N GLU A 41 -17.25 -9.05 -3.66
CA GLU A 41 -18.70 -8.80 -3.47
C GLU A 41 -19.50 -10.11 -3.30
N ARG A 42 -19.03 -11.02 -2.45
CA ARG A 42 -19.66 -12.34 -2.25
C ARG A 42 -21.11 -12.27 -1.78
N ASP A 43 -21.43 -11.36 -0.87
CA ASP A 43 -22.78 -11.21 -0.32
C ASP A 43 -23.78 -10.78 -1.39
N ARG A 44 -23.36 -9.87 -2.27
CA ARG A 44 -24.17 -9.42 -3.41
C ARG A 44 -24.46 -10.58 -4.38
N LEU A 45 -23.45 -11.40 -4.68
CA LEU A 45 -23.62 -12.57 -5.53
C LEU A 45 -24.56 -13.60 -4.89
N GLY A 46 -24.42 -13.82 -3.57
CA GLY A 46 -25.32 -14.69 -2.80
C GLY A 46 -26.77 -14.26 -2.91
N HIS A 47 -27.05 -12.96 -2.79
CA HIS A 47 -28.40 -12.42 -2.97
C HIS A 47 -28.93 -12.56 -4.41
N GLU A 48 -28.10 -12.37 -5.44
CA GLU A 48 -28.53 -12.59 -6.83
C GLU A 48 -28.88 -14.06 -7.07
N ILE A 49 -28.05 -14.98 -6.61
CA ILE A 49 -28.29 -16.43 -6.73
C ILE A 49 -29.54 -16.82 -5.95
N GLN A 50 -29.72 -16.29 -4.73
CA GLN A 50 -30.91 -16.52 -3.92
C GLN A 50 -32.18 -16.13 -4.68
N LYS A 51 -32.21 -14.94 -5.29
CA LYS A 51 -33.38 -14.46 -6.03
C LYS A 51 -33.72 -15.37 -7.21
N VAL A 52 -32.73 -15.74 -8.02
CA VAL A 52 -32.91 -16.64 -9.16
C VAL A 52 -33.37 -18.03 -8.73
N LEU A 53 -32.87 -18.50 -7.58
CA LEU A 53 -33.26 -19.80 -7.04
C LEU A 53 -34.69 -19.77 -6.52
N ASP A 54 -35.07 -18.74 -5.75
CA ASP A 54 -36.41 -18.60 -5.16
C ASP A 54 -37.50 -18.49 -6.23
N GLU A 55 -37.23 -17.78 -7.34
CA GLU A 55 -38.11 -17.73 -8.51
C GLU A 55 -38.39 -19.13 -9.09
N LYS A 56 -37.38 -20.01 -9.15
CA LYS A 56 -37.53 -21.38 -9.67
C LYS A 56 -38.14 -22.35 -8.65
N THR A 57 -37.76 -22.25 -7.38
CA THR A 57 -38.18 -23.18 -6.31
C THR A 57 -39.60 -22.90 -5.81
N SER A 58 -40.10 -21.68 -5.99
CA SER A 58 -41.49 -21.31 -5.70
C SER A 58 -42.52 -22.18 -6.47
N GLY A 59 -42.19 -22.57 -7.71
CA GLY A 59 -42.99 -23.50 -8.52
C GLY A 59 -43.14 -24.88 -7.89
N TRP A 60 -42.16 -25.29 -7.09
CA TRP A 60 -42.10 -26.58 -6.39
C TRP A 60 -42.57 -26.53 -4.93
N GLY A 61 -43.00 -25.36 -4.43
CA GLY A 61 -43.42 -25.20 -3.02
C GLY A 61 -42.26 -25.15 -2.01
N ILE A 62 -41.06 -24.78 -2.48
CA ILE A 62 -39.83 -24.68 -1.69
C ILE A 62 -39.41 -23.21 -1.64
N THR A 63 -39.12 -22.70 -0.44
CA THR A 63 -38.63 -21.34 -0.21
C THR A 63 -37.15 -21.40 0.19
N THR A 64 -36.32 -20.57 -0.43
CA THR A 64 -34.88 -20.50 -0.14
C THR A 64 -34.61 -19.38 0.88
N GLN A 65 -34.10 -19.75 2.06
CA GLN A 65 -33.85 -18.77 3.14
C GLN A 65 -32.63 -17.88 2.88
N ALA A 66 -31.48 -18.49 2.58
CA ALA A 66 -30.23 -17.79 2.31
C ALA A 66 -29.31 -18.67 1.45
N VAL A 67 -28.46 -18.04 0.65
CA VAL A 67 -27.41 -18.70 -0.13
C VAL A 67 -26.08 -18.04 0.20
N GLU A 68 -25.13 -18.84 0.69
CA GLU A 68 -23.80 -18.38 1.08
C GLU A 68 -22.72 -19.11 0.26
N ILE A 69 -21.70 -18.36 -0.13
CA ILE A 69 -20.55 -18.88 -0.87
C ILE A 69 -19.45 -19.20 0.14
N ARG A 70 -19.10 -20.48 0.28
CA ARG A 70 -17.98 -20.93 1.13
C ARG A 70 -16.63 -20.71 0.43
N ASP A 71 -16.09 -21.76 -0.17
CA ASP A 71 -14.72 -21.77 -0.65
C ASP A 71 -14.67 -21.63 -2.18
N ILE A 72 -13.80 -20.73 -2.66
CA ILE A 72 -13.48 -20.60 -4.09
C ILE A 72 -12.03 -21.05 -4.25
N ILE A 73 -11.83 -22.17 -4.94
CA ILE A 73 -10.51 -22.71 -5.22
C ILE A 73 -10.05 -22.15 -6.57
N ILE A 74 -9.05 -21.27 -6.54
CA ILE A 74 -8.45 -20.67 -7.72
C ILE A 74 -7.22 -21.51 -8.11
N PRO A 75 -7.02 -21.84 -9.39
CA PRO A 75 -5.80 -22.54 -9.82
C PRO A 75 -4.57 -21.62 -9.64
N LYS A 76 -3.46 -22.18 -9.14
CA LYS A 76 -2.23 -21.43 -8.83
C LYS A 76 -1.74 -20.53 -9.96
N GLY A 77 -1.82 -20.99 -11.22
CA GLY A 77 -1.39 -20.19 -12.37
C GLY A 77 -2.19 -18.90 -12.56
N LEU A 78 -3.49 -18.91 -12.24
CA LEU A 78 -4.34 -17.72 -12.28
C LEU A 78 -4.10 -16.83 -11.07
N GLU A 79 -3.95 -17.43 -9.88
CA GLU A 79 -3.61 -16.71 -8.65
C GLU A 79 -2.34 -15.87 -8.80
N ASP A 80 -1.29 -16.46 -9.36
CA ASP A 80 -0.01 -15.76 -9.62
C ASP A 80 -0.15 -14.61 -10.64
N ALA A 81 -1.00 -14.79 -11.65
CA ALA A 81 -1.26 -13.77 -12.67
C ALA A 81 -2.07 -12.60 -12.08
N MET A 82 -3.13 -12.90 -11.33
CA MET A 82 -3.95 -11.91 -10.64
C MET A 82 -3.15 -11.13 -9.60
N SER A 83 -2.30 -11.81 -8.83
CA SER A 83 -1.42 -11.18 -7.86
C SER A 83 -0.48 -10.17 -8.53
N ARG A 84 0.15 -10.56 -9.64
CA ARG A 84 1.01 -9.66 -10.45
C ARG A 84 0.23 -8.47 -11.02
N GLN A 85 -0.96 -8.70 -11.55
CA GLN A 85 -1.82 -7.63 -12.06
C GLN A 85 -2.25 -6.66 -10.95
N ALA A 86 -2.66 -7.18 -9.79
CA ALA A 86 -3.07 -6.37 -8.65
C ALA A 86 -1.92 -5.53 -8.11
N GLN A 87 -0.70 -6.08 -8.06
CA GLN A 87 0.48 -5.33 -7.66
C GLN A 87 0.80 -4.21 -8.65
N ALA A 88 0.76 -4.49 -9.95
CA ALA A 88 1.00 -3.49 -10.99
C ALA A 88 -0.03 -2.35 -10.95
N GLU A 89 -1.31 -2.67 -10.75
CA GLU A 89 -2.37 -1.66 -10.64
C GLU A 89 -2.21 -0.83 -9.36
N ARG A 90 -1.88 -1.45 -8.22
CA ARG A 90 -1.60 -0.71 -6.97
C ARG A 90 -0.40 0.21 -7.11
N GLU A 91 0.67 -0.23 -7.76
CA GLU A 91 1.86 0.59 -8.00
C GLU A 91 1.54 1.75 -8.94
N ARG A 92 0.78 1.49 -10.02
CA ARG A 92 0.28 2.53 -10.92
C ARG A 92 -0.56 3.56 -10.18
N GLN A 93 -1.54 3.12 -9.40
CA GLN A 93 -2.42 4.00 -8.61
C GLN A 93 -1.61 4.81 -7.60
N SER A 94 -0.67 4.19 -6.91
CA SER A 94 0.23 4.88 -5.97
C SER A 94 1.02 5.99 -6.65
N ARG A 95 1.53 5.75 -7.87
CA ARG A 95 2.24 6.77 -8.67
C ARG A 95 1.32 7.90 -9.12
N ILE A 96 0.09 7.59 -9.54
CA ILE A 96 -0.90 8.60 -9.93
C ILE A 96 -1.25 9.49 -8.73
N ILE A 97 -1.49 8.89 -7.57
CA ILE A 97 -1.79 9.61 -6.33
C ILE A 97 -0.61 10.51 -5.95
N LEU A 98 0.61 10.00 -5.99
CA LEU A 98 1.80 10.79 -5.69
C LEU A 98 1.95 11.98 -6.65
N GLY A 99 1.86 11.76 -7.96
CA GLY A 99 1.98 12.85 -8.94
C GLY A 99 0.85 13.89 -8.83
N THR A 100 -0.36 13.46 -8.48
CA THR A 100 -1.48 14.37 -8.21
C THR A 100 -1.21 15.18 -6.95
N ALA A 101 -0.77 14.53 -5.87
CA ALA A 101 -0.41 15.19 -4.62
C ALA A 101 0.72 16.20 -4.83
N GLU A 102 1.76 15.86 -5.60
CA GLU A 102 2.86 16.77 -5.94
C GLU A 102 2.37 18.02 -6.67
N THR A 103 1.45 17.85 -7.63
CA THR A 103 0.85 18.97 -8.37
C THR A 103 0.05 19.89 -7.44
N GLU A 104 -0.81 19.31 -6.59
CA GLU A 104 -1.58 20.08 -5.60
C GLU A 104 -0.67 20.80 -4.60
N ILE A 105 0.40 20.14 -4.17
CA ILE A 105 1.41 20.71 -3.27
C ILE A 105 2.09 21.90 -3.96
N ALA A 106 2.54 21.74 -5.20
CA ALA A 106 3.20 22.80 -5.97
C ALA A 106 2.29 24.03 -6.15
N GLU A 107 1.02 23.83 -6.47
CA GLU A 107 0.05 24.93 -6.58
C GLU A 107 -0.12 25.69 -5.26
N LYS A 108 -0.26 24.96 -4.14
CA LYS A 108 -0.38 25.57 -2.81
C LYS A 108 0.90 26.33 -2.44
N PHE A 109 2.06 25.81 -2.80
CA PHE A 109 3.34 26.50 -2.60
C PHE A 109 3.46 27.76 -3.46
N ALA A 110 3.03 27.73 -4.72
CA ALA A 110 3.02 28.90 -5.59
C ALA A 110 2.15 30.02 -4.99
N ARG A 111 0.92 29.70 -4.56
CA ARG A 111 0.05 30.66 -3.87
C ARG A 111 0.67 31.17 -2.57
N ALA A 112 1.28 30.29 -1.77
CA ALA A 112 1.95 30.70 -0.54
C ALA A 112 3.15 31.63 -0.81
N SER A 113 3.88 31.42 -1.91
CA SER A 113 5.03 32.25 -2.29
C SER A 113 4.65 33.69 -2.63
N GLU A 114 3.45 33.91 -3.18
CA GLU A 114 2.91 35.26 -3.41
C GLU A 114 2.78 36.03 -2.09
N HIS A 115 2.36 35.37 -1.01
CA HIS A 115 2.27 35.98 0.32
C HIS A 115 3.63 36.27 0.97
N TYR A 116 4.70 35.59 0.52
CA TYR A 116 6.05 35.77 1.04
C TYR A 116 6.85 36.86 0.30
N ARG A 117 6.49 37.20 -0.94
CA ARG A 117 7.26 38.13 -1.80
C ARG A 117 7.59 39.47 -1.14
N ASP A 118 6.62 40.06 -0.45
CA ASP A 118 6.76 41.42 0.11
C ASP A 118 6.82 41.43 1.65
N ASN A 119 7.06 40.26 2.28
CA ASN A 119 7.11 40.14 3.75
C ASN A 119 8.36 39.38 4.23
N PRO A 120 9.47 40.09 4.54
CA PRO A 120 10.70 39.47 5.01
C PRO A 120 10.58 38.78 6.38
N VAL A 121 9.65 39.24 7.24
CA VAL A 121 9.40 38.62 8.55
C VAL A 121 8.75 37.25 8.39
N ALA A 122 7.83 37.10 7.43
CA ALA A 122 7.18 35.82 7.15
C ALA A 122 8.17 34.76 6.63
N LEU A 123 9.13 35.15 5.78
CA LEU A 123 10.21 34.27 5.31
C LEU A 123 11.11 33.80 6.46
N HIS A 124 11.42 34.68 7.41
CA HIS A 124 12.21 34.32 8.58
C HIS A 124 11.49 33.32 9.50
N LEU A 125 10.18 33.52 9.76
CA LEU A 125 9.37 32.57 10.53
C LEU A 125 9.25 31.21 9.83
N ARG A 126 9.11 31.20 8.49
CA ARG A 126 9.12 29.98 7.68
C ARG A 126 10.44 29.22 7.83
N ALA A 127 11.57 29.93 7.75
CA ALA A 127 12.90 29.33 7.93
C ALA A 127 13.08 28.74 9.34
N MET A 128 12.64 29.44 10.38
CA MET A 128 12.66 28.93 11.76
C MET A 128 11.77 27.70 11.95
N ASN A 129 10.56 27.68 11.36
CA ASN A 129 9.69 26.52 11.45
C ASN A 129 10.26 25.30 10.73
N MET A 130 10.93 25.47 9.58
CA MET A 130 11.64 24.39 8.89
C MET A 130 12.76 23.79 9.76
N VAL A 131 13.53 24.64 10.45
CA VAL A 131 14.57 24.18 11.39
C VAL A 131 13.93 23.39 12.53
N PHE A 132 12.82 23.88 13.09
CA PHE A 132 12.10 23.18 14.16
C PHE A 132 11.51 21.83 13.71
N GLU A 133 10.90 21.76 12.53
CA GLU A 133 10.41 20.51 11.93
C GLU A 133 11.54 19.50 11.70
N GLY A 134 12.69 19.97 11.21
CA GLY A 134 13.89 19.15 11.01
C GLY A 134 14.48 18.63 12.33
N LEU A 135 14.44 19.41 13.40
CA LEU A 135 14.89 18.97 14.74
C LEU A 135 13.92 17.98 15.39
N ARG A 136 12.63 18.00 15.00
CA ARG A 136 11.60 17.11 15.55
C ARG A 136 11.66 15.70 14.96
N GLN A 137 12.18 15.54 13.74
CA GLN A 137 12.49 14.23 13.16
C GLN A 137 13.87 13.80 13.66
N LYS A 138 13.94 12.69 14.43
CA LYS A 138 15.19 12.17 15.00
C LYS A 138 16.25 11.94 13.91
N GLY A 139 17.28 12.78 13.90
CA GLY A 139 18.60 12.53 13.31
C GLY A 139 18.66 12.48 11.78
N SER A 140 18.81 13.63 11.12
CA SER A 140 19.39 13.68 9.77
C SER A 140 20.01 15.04 9.47
N MET A 141 21.13 15.01 8.77
CA MET A 141 21.94 16.13 8.32
C MET A 141 21.09 17.20 7.61
N ILE A 142 21.07 18.42 8.15
CA ILE A 142 20.42 19.57 7.51
C ILE A 142 21.37 20.13 6.45
N ILE A 143 21.04 19.97 5.18
CA ILE A 143 21.75 20.64 4.08
C ILE A 143 21.21 22.07 4.01
N VAL A 144 21.95 23.01 4.59
CA VAL A 144 21.67 24.44 4.45
C VAL A 144 22.37 24.94 3.18
N PRO A 145 21.64 25.45 2.17
CA PRO A 145 22.28 26.07 1.02
C PRO A 145 23.13 27.27 1.46
N SER A 146 24.31 27.43 0.86
CA SER A 146 25.32 28.42 1.24
C SER A 146 24.79 29.87 1.30
N THR A 147 23.78 30.19 0.48
CA THR A 147 23.11 31.50 0.46
C THR A 147 22.38 31.84 1.76
N ALA A 148 21.89 30.83 2.50
CA ALA A 148 21.26 31.02 3.80
C ALA A 148 22.31 31.22 4.92
N VAL A 149 23.50 30.62 4.79
CA VAL A 149 24.62 30.79 5.74
C VAL A 149 25.23 32.20 5.64
N GLU A 150 25.33 32.74 4.43
CA GLU A 150 25.76 34.13 4.18
C GLU A 150 24.77 35.15 4.74
N THR A 151 23.48 34.95 4.50
CA THR A 151 22.43 35.88 4.97
C THR A 151 22.31 35.90 6.50
N MET A 152 22.69 34.82 7.18
CA MET A 152 22.63 34.70 8.65
C MET A 152 23.98 34.99 9.34
N GLY A 153 25.02 35.42 8.63
CA GLY A 153 26.32 35.81 9.21
C GLY A 153 27.10 34.66 9.87
N LEU A 154 26.70 33.41 9.66
CA LEU A 154 27.26 32.22 10.30
C LEU A 154 28.60 31.75 9.72
N GLY A 155 28.98 32.27 8.54
CA GLY A 155 30.27 31.97 7.89
C GLY A 155 31.50 32.41 8.70
N ALA A 156 31.36 33.42 9.58
CA ALA A 156 32.47 33.92 10.39
C ALA A 156 32.78 33.03 11.63
N LEU A 157 31.79 32.29 12.14
CA LEU A 157 31.96 31.48 13.36
C LEU A 157 32.42 30.04 13.07
N GLY A 158 32.07 29.47 11.92
CA GLY A 158 32.49 28.12 11.51
C GLY A 158 33.99 27.98 11.19
N GLY A 159 34.65 29.09 10.81
CA GLY A 159 36.09 29.12 10.51
C GLY A 159 37.00 28.93 11.72
N LEU A 160 36.51 29.22 12.94
CA LEU A 160 37.31 29.12 14.16
C LEU A 160 37.27 27.73 14.82
N THR A 161 36.23 26.92 14.54
CA THR A 161 36.12 25.56 15.10
C THR A 161 36.91 24.51 14.31
N ALA A 162 37.33 24.81 13.08
CA ALA A 162 38.08 23.88 12.24
C ALA A 162 39.58 23.80 12.56
N PHE A 163 40.16 24.80 13.26
CA PHE A 163 41.60 24.81 13.61
C PHE A 163 41.93 24.21 14.97
N GLY A 164 40.95 23.86 15.80
CA GLY A 164 41.18 23.40 17.19
C GLY A 164 41.38 21.89 17.38
N ARG A 165 41.27 21.05 16.33
CA ARG A 165 41.20 19.58 16.49
C ARG A 165 42.36 18.79 15.88
N ALA A 166 43.45 19.44 15.47
CA ALA A 166 44.59 18.77 14.84
C ALA A 166 45.77 18.44 15.79
N GLY A 167 45.65 18.65 17.10
CA GLY A 167 46.76 18.43 18.04
C GLY A 167 46.34 17.98 19.42
N ALA A 168 45.85 16.75 19.58
CA ALA A 168 45.88 16.02 20.85
C ALA A 168 45.46 14.56 20.63
N GLY A 169 46.36 13.61 20.89
CA GLY A 169 46.04 12.19 20.93
C GLY A 169 47.23 11.27 20.66
N GLN A 170 48.19 11.25 21.58
CA GLN A 170 49.25 10.24 21.68
C GLN A 170 48.74 9.05 22.52
N ASP A 171 49.18 7.85 22.11
CA ASP A 171 49.60 6.70 22.92
C ASP A 171 48.71 5.48 23.26
N SER A 172 49.41 4.33 23.21
CA SER A 172 49.22 2.96 23.72
C SER A 172 48.44 1.94 22.85
N GLU A 173 48.85 0.69 22.56
CA GLU A 173 50.08 -0.16 22.65
C GLU A 173 49.66 -1.59 22.12
N PRO A 174 50.43 -2.71 22.22
CA PRO A 174 51.60 -3.15 21.45
C PRO A 174 51.37 -4.46 20.63
N ALA A 175 52.34 -4.85 19.80
CA ALA A 175 52.44 -6.20 19.22
C ALA A 175 53.90 -6.73 19.31
N GLY A 176 54.15 -7.71 20.19
CA GLY A 176 55.19 -8.73 20.00
C GLY A 176 54.61 -9.84 19.10
N GLY A 177 55.33 -10.65 18.35
CA GLY A 177 56.70 -11.15 18.38
C GLY A 177 56.62 -12.59 17.82
N GLU A 178 57.74 -13.10 17.28
CA GLU A 178 57.91 -14.42 16.58
C GLU A 178 57.65 -14.35 15.06
N GLY A 179 58.52 -14.80 14.16
CA GLY A 179 59.77 -15.55 14.28
C GLY A 179 59.86 -16.49 13.08
N ALA A 180 60.74 -16.21 12.10
CA ALA A 180 61.24 -17.21 11.15
C ALA A 180 62.42 -16.62 10.33
N SER A 181 63.62 -17.00 10.75
CA SER A 181 64.85 -16.98 9.98
C SER A 181 64.80 -17.96 8.80
N ALA A 182 65.34 -17.58 7.63
CA ALA A 182 66.38 -18.34 6.93
C ALA A 182 66.77 -17.70 5.58
N SER A 183 67.97 -17.12 5.59
CA SER A 183 69.03 -17.06 4.58
C SER A 183 68.84 -16.53 3.14
N PRO A 184 69.92 -15.95 2.56
CA PRO A 184 69.93 -15.30 1.26
C PRO A 184 70.62 -16.14 0.18
N ALA A 185 70.60 -15.60 -1.05
CA ALA A 185 71.63 -15.63 -2.09
C ALA A 185 71.18 -16.19 -3.46
N SER A 186 71.58 -15.38 -4.46
CA SER A 186 71.79 -15.66 -5.89
C SER A 186 70.57 -15.63 -6.80
#